data_AF-A0A6M0F786-F1
#
_entry.id   AF-A0A6M0F786-F1
#
_cell.length_a   1.000
_cell.length_b   1.000
_cell.length_c   1.000
_cell.angle_alpha   90.00
_cell.angle_beta   90.00
_cell.angle_gamma   90.00
#
_symmetry.space_group_name_H-M   'P 1'
#
loop_
_entity.id
_entity.type
_entity.pdbx_description
1 polymer ?
#
loop_
_entity_poly.entity_id
_entity_poly.type
_entity_poly.pdbx_seq_one_letter_code
_entity_poly.pdbx_strand_id
1 'polypeptide(L)'
;YNSSYCAAVLKHYADPDKELSNITDQQRAVATYSLLKFAERGINDWIQEITGWKQRSQALQPYTDVYIQRVQHMRDHQVDDDLWMIFREAAELLLLIEKDWCVPINDYDILDGSIGRRWSDYRNGRPWKQDAGTYNHCYRDRRGLRECAAYQLSELPHFRVWLREVYIPEHLPKYLVEKYGKQAVRQIYTENNLLTNYVLEITEIKRVTPAQEKLYQTFLASRQNLLGSL
;
A
#
# COMPACT_ATOMS: atom_id res chain seq x y z
N TYR A 1 -30.67 24.68 -3.81
CA TYR A 1 -30.34 24.73 -2.37
C TYR A 1 -29.21 25.72 -2.18
N ASN A 2 -29.49 26.88 -1.58
CA ASN A 2 -28.49 27.94 -1.39
C ASN A 2 -27.71 27.62 -0.11
N SER A 3 -26.39 27.45 -0.23
CA SER A 3 -25.48 27.14 0.88
C SER A 3 -25.58 28.16 2.02
N SER A 4 -26.08 29.37 1.74
CA SER A 4 -26.37 30.40 2.73
C SER A 4 -27.36 29.98 3.82
N TYR A 5 -28.38 29.17 3.51
CA TYR A 5 -29.37 28.70 4.51
C TYR A 5 -28.79 27.63 5.42
N CYS A 6 -28.01 26.68 4.87
CA CYS A 6 -27.35 25.65 5.65
C CYS A 6 -26.27 26.25 6.58
N ALA A 7 -25.52 27.24 6.09
CA ALA A 7 -24.55 27.96 6.90
C ALA A 7 -25.21 28.81 8.01
N ALA A 8 -26.40 29.38 7.75
CA ALA A 8 -27.17 30.11 8.77
C ALA A 8 -27.66 29.18 9.89
N VAL A 9 -28.15 27.98 9.55
CA VAL A 9 -28.56 26.96 10.54
C VAL A 9 -27.36 26.52 11.38
N LEU A 10 -26.24 26.20 10.76
CA LEU A 10 -25.04 25.78 11.48
C LEU A 10 -24.46 26.89 12.36
N LYS A 11 -24.49 28.15 11.91
CA LYS A 11 -24.09 29.33 12.72
C LYS A 11 -25.02 29.59 13.89
N HIS A 12 -26.34 29.42 13.69
CA HIS A 12 -27.33 29.54 14.77
C HIS A 12 -27.05 28.54 15.90
N TYR A 13 -26.60 27.32 15.57
CA TYR A 13 -26.19 26.32 16.56
C TYR A 13 -24.75 26.48 17.09
N ALA A 14 -23.92 27.32 16.45
CA ALA A 14 -22.52 27.56 16.81
C ALA A 14 -22.33 28.68 17.84
N ASP A 15 -23.32 29.56 17.99
CA ASP A 15 -23.27 30.76 18.82
C ASP A 15 -24.09 30.53 20.10
N PRO A 16 -23.45 30.18 21.24
CA PRO A 16 -24.14 29.81 22.47
C PRO A 16 -24.99 30.93 23.08
N ASP A 17 -24.69 32.18 22.74
CA ASP A 17 -25.14 33.36 23.45
C ASP A 17 -26.29 34.09 22.75
N LYS A 18 -26.64 33.71 21.50
CA LYS A 18 -27.57 34.52 20.72
C LYS A 18 -29.02 34.09 20.72
N GLU A 19 -29.36 32.82 20.68
CA GLU A 19 -30.75 32.38 20.82
C GLU A 19 -30.77 30.91 21.24
N LEU A 20 -31.41 30.61 22.37
CA LEU A 20 -32.09 29.35 22.72
C LEU A 20 -32.05 29.18 24.24
N SER A 21 -33.02 29.76 24.93
CA SER A 21 -33.23 29.60 26.37
C SER A 21 -33.65 28.19 26.81
N ASN A 22 -33.69 27.20 25.90
CA ASN A 22 -34.23 25.85 26.14
C ASN A 22 -33.51 24.73 25.34
N ILE A 23 -32.18 24.73 25.27
CA ILE A 23 -31.42 23.57 24.77
C ILE A 23 -30.57 22.95 25.86
N THR A 24 -30.49 21.62 25.89
CA THR A 24 -29.66 20.88 26.84
C THR A 24 -28.19 20.91 26.42
N ASP A 25 -27.28 20.72 27.38
CA ASP A 25 -25.84 20.65 27.10
C ASP A 25 -25.48 19.56 26.07
N GLN A 26 -26.24 18.47 26.06
CA GLN A 26 -26.08 17.40 25.09
C GLN A 26 -26.44 17.85 23.66
N GLN A 27 -27.52 18.61 23.50
CA GLN A 27 -27.91 19.16 22.19
C GLN A 27 -26.87 20.16 21.69
N ARG A 28 -26.31 20.98 22.59
CA ARG A 28 -25.20 21.90 22.29
C ARG A 28 -23.96 21.15 21.82
N ALA A 29 -23.57 20.07 22.51
CA ALA A 29 -22.41 19.25 22.14
C ALA A 29 -22.58 18.58 20.77
N VAL A 30 -23.76 18.04 20.48
CA VAL A 30 -24.08 17.42 19.18
C VAL A 30 -24.03 18.44 18.05
N ALA A 31 -24.55 19.64 18.28
CA ALA A 31 -24.57 20.68 17.25
C ALA A 31 -23.17 21.23 16.95
N THR A 32 -22.35 21.48 17.99
CA THR A 32 -20.94 21.84 17.85
C THR A 32 -20.15 20.76 17.11
N TYR A 33 -20.33 19.48 17.48
CA TYR A 33 -19.69 18.36 16.79
C TYR A 33 -20.07 18.30 15.30
N SER A 34 -21.36 18.46 15.01
CA SER A 34 -21.90 18.41 13.64
C SER A 34 -21.36 19.54 12.78
N LEU A 35 -21.25 20.76 13.33
CA LEU A 35 -20.63 21.90 12.64
C LEU A 35 -19.15 21.65 12.36
N LEU A 36 -18.39 21.18 13.36
CA LEU A 36 -16.97 20.89 13.19
C LEU A 36 -16.74 19.84 12.11
N LYS A 37 -17.57 18.79 12.07
CA LYS A 37 -17.50 17.75 11.03
C LYS A 37 -17.91 18.27 9.66
N PHE A 38 -18.92 19.13 9.59
CA PHE A 38 -19.31 19.77 8.34
C PHE A 38 -18.18 20.68 7.80
N ALA A 39 -17.55 21.47 8.66
CA ALA A 39 -16.44 22.33 8.29
C ALA A 39 -15.21 21.51 7.85
N GLU A 40 -14.85 20.48 8.60
CA GLU A 40 -13.77 19.54 8.25
C GLU A 40 -14.01 18.91 6.87
N ARG A 41 -15.25 18.48 6.60
CA ARG A 41 -15.63 17.93 5.30
C ARG A 41 -15.50 18.96 4.18
N GLY A 42 -16.05 20.16 4.37
CA GLY A 42 -15.99 21.22 3.35
C GLY A 42 -14.56 21.67 3.04
N ILE A 43 -13.69 21.77 4.06
CA ILE A 43 -12.26 22.07 3.89
C ILE A 43 -11.58 20.95 3.10
N ASN A 44 -11.85 19.68 3.44
CA ASN A 44 -11.29 18.54 2.71
C ASN A 44 -11.74 18.54 1.25
N ASP A 45 -13.02 18.78 0.95
CA ASP A 45 -13.52 18.83 -0.43
C ASP A 45 -12.88 19.99 -1.21
N TRP A 46 -12.75 21.17 -0.59
CA TRP A 46 -12.09 22.34 -1.21
C TRP A 46 -10.59 22.11 -1.50
N ILE A 47 -9.84 21.54 -0.54
CA ILE A 47 -8.43 21.17 -0.75
C ILE A 47 -8.31 20.20 -1.92
N GLN A 48 -9.21 19.23 -2.02
CA GLN A 48 -9.20 18.25 -3.11
C GLN A 48 -9.42 18.91 -4.48
N GLU A 49 -10.35 19.86 -4.57
CA GLU A 49 -10.63 20.61 -5.81
C GLU A 49 -9.43 21.44 -6.29
N ILE A 50 -8.77 22.17 -5.39
CA ILE A 50 -7.69 23.11 -5.78
C ILE A 50 -6.33 22.45 -6.00
N THR A 51 -6.09 21.31 -5.33
CA THR A 51 -4.79 20.61 -5.41
C THR A 51 -4.83 19.38 -6.33
N GLY A 52 -6.02 18.90 -6.69
CA GLY A 52 -6.20 17.59 -7.33
C GLY A 52 -5.92 16.41 -6.40
N TRP A 53 -5.58 16.66 -5.13
CA TRP A 53 -5.56 15.63 -4.09
C TRP A 53 -6.96 15.02 -4.02
N LYS A 54 -7.09 13.70 -3.96
CA LYS A 54 -8.36 13.05 -3.63
C LYS A 54 -8.14 12.33 -2.34
N GLN A 55 -8.93 12.65 -1.31
CA GLN A 55 -8.96 11.82 -0.11
C GLN A 55 -9.56 10.50 -0.58
N ARG A 56 -8.71 9.50 -0.83
CA ARG A 56 -9.15 8.15 -1.24
C ARG A 56 -10.27 7.76 -0.30
N SER A 57 -11.47 7.65 -0.84
CA SER A 57 -12.58 7.05 -0.13
C SER A 57 -12.05 5.71 0.40
N GLN A 58 -12.15 5.49 1.72
CA GLN A 58 -11.97 4.17 2.35
C GLN A 58 -13.02 3.15 1.85
N ALA A 59 -13.83 3.50 0.84
CA ALA A 59 -14.50 2.54 0.01
C ALA A 59 -13.44 1.79 -0.81
N LEU A 60 -13.12 0.59 -0.33
CA LEU A 60 -12.47 -0.50 -1.05
C LEU A 60 -12.92 -0.50 -2.51
N GLN A 61 -12.08 0.02 -3.41
CA GLN A 61 -12.24 -0.24 -4.84
C GLN A 61 -11.61 -1.62 -5.08
N PRO A 62 -12.36 -2.60 -5.61
CA PRO A 62 -12.01 -4.00 -5.56
C PRO A 62 -10.84 -4.27 -6.50
N TYR A 63 -9.61 -4.25 -5.95
CA TYR A 63 -8.32 -4.75 -6.48
C TYR A 63 -7.82 -4.21 -7.83
N THR A 64 -8.72 -3.82 -8.71
CA THR A 64 -8.49 -3.49 -10.11
C THR A 64 -7.99 -2.07 -10.22
N ASP A 65 -8.61 -1.10 -9.55
CA ASP A 65 -8.18 0.30 -9.65
C ASP A 65 -6.77 0.55 -9.12
N VAL A 66 -6.42 -0.03 -7.96
CA VAL A 66 -5.08 0.17 -7.36
C VAL A 66 -4.01 -0.52 -8.21
N TYR A 67 -4.25 -1.76 -8.64
CA TYR A 67 -3.34 -2.48 -9.53
C TYR A 67 -3.20 -1.78 -10.89
N ILE A 68 -4.31 -1.38 -11.53
CA ILE A 68 -4.30 -0.64 -12.79
C ILE A 68 -3.53 0.67 -12.62
N GLN A 69 -3.74 1.41 -11.53
CA GLN A 69 -2.98 2.61 -11.23
C GLN A 69 -1.49 2.32 -11.03
N ARG A 70 -1.10 1.20 -10.42
CA ARG A 70 0.32 0.80 -10.31
C ARG A 70 0.88 0.50 -11.70
N VAL A 71 0.16 -0.25 -12.54
CA VAL A 71 0.58 -0.61 -13.91
C VAL A 71 0.68 0.61 -14.82
N GLN A 72 -0.31 1.50 -14.79
CA GLN A 72 -0.28 2.77 -15.53
C GLN A 72 0.97 3.57 -15.14
N HIS A 73 1.23 3.69 -13.84
CA HIS A 73 2.40 4.38 -13.31
C HIS A 73 3.75 3.73 -13.71
N MET A 74 3.75 2.42 -13.97
CA MET A 74 4.92 1.71 -14.51
C MET A 74 5.03 1.77 -16.03
N ARG A 75 3.95 2.14 -16.73
CA ARG A 75 3.94 2.24 -18.20
C ARG A 75 4.57 3.53 -18.68
N ASP A 76 4.53 4.58 -17.84
CA ASP A 76 5.06 5.90 -18.16
C ASP A 76 6.59 5.98 -18.11
N HIS A 77 7.26 4.91 -17.67
CA HIS A 77 8.72 4.84 -17.69
C HIS A 77 9.26 4.77 -19.11
N GLN A 78 10.16 5.70 -19.42
CA GLN A 78 10.97 5.67 -20.64
C GLN A 78 12.26 4.91 -20.33
N VAL A 79 12.46 3.79 -21.01
CA VAL A 79 13.61 2.89 -20.90
C VAL A 79 13.96 2.47 -22.33
N ASP A 80 15.26 2.38 -22.64
CA ASP A 80 15.73 1.94 -23.97
C ASP A 80 15.27 0.51 -24.29
N ASP A 81 15.07 0.21 -25.57
CA ASP A 81 14.47 -1.05 -26.04
C ASP A 81 15.30 -2.30 -25.69
N ASP A 82 16.60 -2.15 -25.46
CA ASP A 82 17.53 -3.20 -25.06
C ASP A 82 17.56 -3.43 -23.54
N LEU A 83 16.82 -2.63 -22.77
CA LEU A 83 16.79 -2.67 -21.31
C LEU A 83 15.43 -3.12 -20.75
N TRP A 84 15.44 -3.69 -19.56
CA TRP A 84 14.26 -4.02 -18.76
C TRP A 84 14.39 -3.49 -17.34
N MET A 85 13.26 -3.39 -16.64
CA MET A 85 13.21 -2.86 -15.28
C MET A 85 12.43 -3.76 -14.32
N ILE A 86 12.89 -3.78 -13.07
CA ILE A 86 12.33 -4.62 -12.01
C ILE A 86 10.87 -4.30 -11.72
N PHE A 87 10.45 -3.04 -11.87
CA PHE A 87 9.06 -2.66 -11.66
C PHE A 87 8.10 -3.50 -12.51
N ARG A 88 8.42 -3.74 -13.80
CA ARG A 88 7.56 -4.56 -14.68
C ARG A 88 7.44 -6.00 -14.19
N GLU A 89 8.56 -6.61 -13.85
CA GLU A 89 8.59 -8.02 -13.43
C GLU A 89 8.04 -8.22 -12.00
N ALA A 90 8.21 -7.24 -11.12
CA ALA A 90 7.67 -7.29 -9.75
C ALA A 90 6.15 -7.09 -9.70
N ALA A 91 5.55 -6.53 -10.75
CA ALA A 91 4.11 -6.25 -10.82
C ALA A 91 3.26 -7.52 -10.72
N GLU A 92 3.70 -8.60 -11.39
CA GLU A 92 3.00 -9.89 -11.36
C GLU A 92 3.07 -10.52 -9.97
N LEU A 93 4.23 -10.44 -9.30
CA LEU A 93 4.38 -10.94 -7.94
C LEU A 93 3.49 -10.18 -6.93
N LEU A 94 3.36 -8.86 -7.10
CA LEU A 94 2.43 -8.07 -6.29
C LEU A 94 0.97 -8.50 -6.50
N LEU A 95 0.58 -8.75 -7.75
CA LEU A 95 -0.77 -9.22 -8.07
C LEU A 95 -1.05 -10.58 -7.42
N LEU A 96 -0.12 -11.53 -7.51
CA LEU A 96 -0.22 -12.83 -6.84
C LEU A 96 -0.45 -12.67 -5.33
N ILE A 97 0.36 -11.83 -4.67
CA ILE A 97 0.28 -11.64 -3.21
C ILE A 97 -1.01 -10.93 -2.79
N GLU A 98 -1.41 -9.89 -3.51
CA GLU A 98 -2.60 -9.09 -3.17
C GLU A 98 -3.89 -9.85 -3.50
N LYS A 99 -4.01 -10.38 -4.71
CA LYS A 99 -5.22 -11.01 -5.22
C LYS A 99 -5.36 -12.45 -4.76
N ASP A 100 -4.35 -13.28 -4.99
CA ASP A 100 -4.49 -14.72 -4.79
C ASP A 100 -4.24 -15.08 -3.32
N TRP A 101 -3.26 -14.43 -2.67
CA TRP A 101 -2.99 -14.67 -1.25
C TRP A 101 -3.79 -13.77 -0.31
N CYS A 102 -4.58 -12.83 -0.86
CA CYS A 102 -5.41 -11.90 -0.10
C CYS A 102 -4.59 -11.13 0.97
N VAL A 103 -3.38 -10.69 0.64
CA VAL A 103 -2.55 -9.90 1.56
C VAL A 103 -2.89 -8.41 1.40
N PRO A 104 -3.17 -7.67 2.49
CA PRO A 104 -3.45 -6.24 2.42
C PRO A 104 -2.18 -5.45 2.08
N ILE A 105 -2.01 -5.16 0.79
CA ILE A 105 -0.94 -4.33 0.25
C ILE A 105 -1.40 -2.86 0.23
N ASN A 106 -0.56 -1.95 0.73
CA ASN A 106 -0.81 -0.51 0.66
C ASN A 106 -0.70 -0.01 -0.78
N ASP A 107 -1.44 1.02 -1.13
CA ASP A 107 -1.40 1.64 -2.46
C ASP A 107 -0.01 2.08 -2.92
N TYR A 108 0.86 2.49 -1.98
CA TYR A 108 2.24 2.93 -2.25
C TYR A 108 3.28 1.80 -2.19
N ASP A 109 2.85 0.59 -1.87
CA ASP A 109 3.73 -0.55 -1.84
C ASP A 109 4.14 -0.97 -3.24
N ILE A 110 5.44 -1.06 -3.40
CA ILE A 110 6.08 -1.60 -4.59
C ILE A 110 7.17 -2.55 -4.06
N LEU A 111 7.29 -3.76 -4.61
CA LEU A 111 8.33 -4.74 -4.22
C LEU A 111 9.69 -4.45 -4.88
N ASP A 112 9.76 -3.40 -5.69
CA ASP A 112 10.90 -2.98 -6.50
C ASP A 112 12.18 -2.82 -5.68
N GLY A 113 12.14 -2.09 -4.56
CA GLY A 113 13.34 -1.74 -3.83
C GLY A 113 14.04 -2.94 -3.18
N SER A 114 13.27 -3.87 -2.62
CA SER A 114 13.80 -5.11 -2.03
C SER A 114 14.33 -6.05 -3.13
N ILE A 115 13.56 -6.25 -4.19
CA ILE A 115 13.96 -7.10 -5.33
C ILE A 115 15.20 -6.53 -6.00
N GLY A 116 15.24 -5.23 -6.27
CA GLY A 116 16.33 -4.57 -6.98
C GLY A 116 17.65 -4.55 -6.26
N ARG A 117 17.64 -4.27 -4.96
CA ARG A 117 18.87 -4.39 -4.16
C ARG A 117 19.44 -5.81 -4.23
N ARG A 118 18.59 -6.82 -4.00
CA ARG A 118 19.04 -8.22 -3.98
C ARG A 118 19.42 -8.75 -5.35
N TRP A 119 18.75 -8.31 -6.41
CA TRP A 119 19.14 -8.64 -7.78
C TRP A 119 20.50 -8.04 -8.13
N SER A 120 20.73 -6.77 -7.77
CA SER A 120 22.01 -6.10 -7.95
C SER A 120 23.15 -6.83 -7.25
N ASP A 121 22.90 -7.35 -6.06
CA ASP A 121 23.87 -8.17 -5.32
C ASP A 121 24.08 -9.53 -6.02
N TYR A 122 23.01 -10.22 -6.41
CA TYR A 122 23.07 -11.57 -6.99
C TYR A 122 23.77 -11.64 -8.34
N ARG A 123 23.55 -10.65 -9.21
CA ARG A 123 24.19 -10.56 -10.53
C ARG A 123 25.69 -10.25 -10.43
N ASN A 124 26.17 -9.76 -9.28
CA ASN A 124 27.55 -9.35 -9.15
C ASN A 124 28.50 -10.55 -9.27
N GLY A 125 29.53 -10.43 -10.11
CA GLY A 125 30.46 -11.53 -10.40
C GLY A 125 29.91 -12.65 -11.29
N ARG A 126 28.73 -12.47 -11.89
CA ARG A 126 28.17 -13.43 -12.85
C ARG A 126 28.72 -13.17 -14.26
N PRO A 127 29.03 -14.22 -15.05
CA PRO A 127 29.62 -14.06 -16.38
C PRO A 127 28.66 -13.44 -17.42
N TRP A 128 27.35 -13.52 -17.18
CA TRP A 128 26.30 -12.93 -18.01
C TRP A 128 25.92 -11.51 -17.59
N LYS A 129 26.48 -10.99 -16.50
CA LYS A 129 26.23 -9.62 -16.03
C LYS A 129 26.72 -8.64 -17.08
N GLN A 130 25.87 -7.68 -17.41
CA GLN A 130 26.25 -6.52 -18.21
C GLN A 130 26.12 -5.23 -17.40
N ASP A 131 26.53 -4.11 -17.99
CA ASP A 131 26.34 -2.80 -17.37
C ASP A 131 24.86 -2.43 -17.36
N ALA A 132 24.41 -1.90 -16.22
CA ALA A 132 23.05 -1.44 -16.05
C ALA A 132 22.93 -0.01 -16.59
N GLY A 133 21.85 0.27 -17.32
CA GLY A 133 21.40 1.62 -17.59
C GLY A 133 20.59 2.19 -16.42
N THR A 134 20.04 3.38 -16.63
CA THR A 134 19.16 4.03 -15.64
C THR A 134 17.91 4.61 -16.29
N TYR A 135 16.89 4.83 -15.47
CA TYR A 135 15.68 5.56 -15.85
C TYR A 135 15.12 6.29 -14.63
N ASN A 136 14.27 7.27 -14.89
CA ASN A 136 13.64 8.06 -13.84
C ASN A 136 12.28 7.49 -13.45
N HIS A 137 12.06 7.28 -12.16
CA HIS A 137 10.76 6.96 -11.58
C HIS A 137 10.30 8.05 -10.61
N CYS A 138 9.08 8.54 -10.78
CA CYS A 138 8.45 9.45 -9.83
C CYS A 138 7.61 8.65 -8.84
N TYR A 139 8.06 8.46 -7.61
CA TYR A 139 7.23 7.83 -6.58
C TYR A 139 6.08 8.77 -6.19
N ARG A 140 4.89 8.19 -5.99
CA ARG A 140 3.68 8.94 -5.57
C ARG A 140 3.62 9.30 -4.09
N ASP A 141 4.67 8.97 -3.34
CA ASP A 141 4.83 9.34 -1.95
C ASP A 141 5.95 10.37 -1.78
N ARG A 142 6.37 10.60 -0.53
CA ARG A 142 7.44 11.55 -0.16
C ARG A 142 8.80 11.29 -0.81
N ARG A 143 9.02 10.16 -1.50
CA ARG A 143 10.29 9.85 -2.19
C ARG A 143 10.47 10.69 -3.44
N GLY A 144 9.40 11.09 -4.12
CA GLY A 144 9.45 11.90 -5.35
C GLY A 144 10.26 11.24 -6.48
N LEU A 145 10.93 12.06 -7.31
CA LEU A 145 11.75 11.58 -8.42
C LEU A 145 13.02 10.86 -7.94
N ARG A 146 13.27 9.68 -8.50
CA ARG A 146 14.44 8.85 -8.24
C ARG A 146 14.95 8.22 -9.52
N GLU A 147 16.27 8.21 -9.66
CA GLU A 147 16.93 7.39 -10.66
C GLU A 147 16.92 5.92 -10.20
N CYS A 148 16.58 5.02 -11.11
CA CYS A 148 16.44 3.59 -10.88
C CYS A 148 17.24 2.82 -11.94
N ALA A 149 17.74 1.64 -11.56
CA ALA A 149 18.53 0.80 -12.47
C ALA A 149 17.64 0.06 -13.48
N ALA A 150 18.03 0.10 -14.75
CA ALA A 150 17.52 -0.76 -15.81
C ALA A 150 18.63 -1.72 -16.27
N TYR A 151 18.27 -2.95 -16.60
CA TYR A 151 19.22 -4.03 -16.85
C TYR A 151 19.09 -4.52 -18.28
N GLN A 152 20.15 -5.12 -18.83
CA GLN A 152 20.16 -5.62 -20.20
C GLN A 152 19.14 -6.74 -20.40
N LEU A 153 18.39 -6.72 -21.51
CA LEU A 153 17.30 -7.66 -21.81
C LEU A 153 17.77 -9.12 -21.81
N SER A 154 19.01 -9.36 -22.21
CA SER A 154 19.67 -10.67 -22.14
C SER A 154 19.74 -11.26 -20.72
N GLU A 155 19.63 -10.43 -19.69
CA GLU A 155 19.70 -10.86 -18.29
C GLU A 155 18.34 -11.22 -17.70
N LEU A 156 17.25 -10.89 -18.40
CA LEU A 156 15.89 -11.14 -17.95
C LEU A 156 15.60 -12.64 -17.66
N PRO A 157 16.06 -13.61 -18.49
CA PRO A 157 15.88 -15.03 -18.17
C PRO A 157 16.56 -15.42 -16.85
N HIS A 158 17.76 -14.89 -16.58
CA HIS A 158 18.49 -15.13 -15.33
C HIS A 158 17.76 -14.52 -14.14
N PHE A 159 17.21 -13.32 -14.30
CA PHE A 159 16.39 -12.68 -13.29
C PHE A 159 15.15 -13.51 -12.95
N ARG A 160 14.40 -13.99 -13.94
CA ARG A 160 13.18 -14.77 -13.71
C ARG A 160 13.45 -16.09 -12.98
N VAL A 161 14.54 -16.78 -13.34
CA VAL A 161 15.01 -17.97 -12.63
C VAL A 161 15.35 -17.62 -11.18
N TRP A 162 16.17 -16.59 -10.96
CA TRP A 162 16.55 -16.13 -9.62
C TRP A 162 15.34 -15.69 -8.78
N LEU A 163 14.39 -14.97 -9.37
CA LEU A 163 13.18 -14.51 -8.69
C LEU A 163 12.39 -15.71 -8.16
N ARG A 164 12.18 -16.72 -8.99
CA ARG A 164 11.44 -17.94 -8.65
C ARG A 164 12.18 -18.82 -7.66
N GLU A 165 13.47 -19.03 -7.85
CA GLU A 165 14.24 -20.07 -7.13
C GLU A 165 14.95 -19.54 -5.88
N VAL A 166 15.13 -18.22 -5.77
CA VAL A 166 15.85 -17.60 -4.65
C VAL A 166 14.98 -16.55 -3.97
N TYR A 167 14.51 -15.53 -4.69
CA TYR A 167 13.82 -14.42 -4.05
C TYR A 167 12.49 -14.84 -3.40
N ILE A 168 11.61 -15.51 -4.14
CA ILE A 168 10.32 -15.97 -3.64
C ILE A 168 10.45 -16.95 -2.47
N PRO A 169 11.30 -17.99 -2.51
CA PRO A 169 11.41 -18.93 -1.39
C PRO A 169 12.17 -18.35 -0.19
N GLU A 170 13.18 -17.50 -0.38
CA GLU A 170 14.08 -17.10 0.71
C GLU A 170 13.86 -15.67 1.21
N HIS A 171 13.57 -14.73 0.31
CA HIS A 171 13.56 -13.30 0.61
C HIS A 171 12.15 -12.73 0.80
N LEU A 172 11.17 -13.20 0.03
CA LEU A 172 9.78 -12.79 0.17
C LEU A 172 9.20 -13.12 1.56
N PRO A 173 9.43 -14.31 2.16
CA PRO A 173 8.91 -14.59 3.49
C PRO A 173 9.48 -13.62 4.54
N LYS A 174 10.79 -13.32 4.46
CA LYS A 174 11.46 -12.36 5.35
C LYS A 174 10.86 -10.96 5.21
N TYR A 175 10.68 -10.49 3.98
CA TYR A 175 10.05 -9.21 3.69
C TYR A 175 8.64 -9.12 4.31
N LEU A 176 7.83 -10.16 4.15
CA LEU A 176 6.49 -10.20 4.71
C LEU A 176 6.51 -10.24 6.25
N VAL A 177 7.51 -10.89 6.87
CA VAL A 177 7.64 -10.96 8.34
C VAL A 177 7.97 -9.58 8.89
N GLU A 178 8.90 -8.86 8.27
CA GLU A 178 9.26 -7.50 8.66
C GLU A 178 8.06 -6.56 8.56
N LYS A 179 7.20 -6.78 7.56
CA LYS A 179 6.08 -5.90 7.25
C LYS A 179 4.81 -6.18 8.05
N TYR A 180 4.42 -7.45 8.15
CA TYR A 180 3.13 -7.88 8.71
C TYR A 180 3.27 -8.71 9.99
N GLY A 181 4.49 -9.11 10.34
CA GLY A 181 4.77 -9.90 11.53
C GLY A 181 4.64 -11.42 11.31
N LYS A 182 5.24 -12.18 12.23
CA LYS A 182 5.40 -13.64 12.13
C LYS A 182 4.07 -14.40 12.03
N GLN A 183 3.05 -14.00 12.82
CA GLN A 183 1.75 -14.67 12.83
C GLN A 183 1.04 -14.54 11.48
N ALA A 184 0.98 -13.32 10.95
CA ALA A 184 0.38 -13.04 9.65
C ALA A 184 1.06 -13.85 8.54
N VAL A 185 2.40 -13.87 8.51
CA VAL A 185 3.13 -14.65 7.50
C VAL A 185 2.89 -16.14 7.63
N ARG A 186 2.92 -16.69 8.84
CA ARG A 186 2.65 -18.11 9.05
C ARG A 186 1.26 -18.50 8.55
N GLN A 187 0.27 -17.65 8.81
CA GLN A 187 -1.10 -17.84 8.33
C GLN A 187 -1.15 -17.82 6.79
N ILE A 188 -0.60 -16.78 6.15
CA ILE A 188 -0.57 -16.66 4.67
C ILE A 188 0.03 -17.92 4.04
N TYR A 189 1.21 -18.36 4.49
CA TYR A 189 1.90 -19.50 3.90
C TYR A 189 1.22 -20.83 4.19
N THR A 190 0.51 -20.96 5.31
CA THR A 190 -0.26 -22.16 5.65
C THR A 190 -1.49 -22.28 4.75
N GLU A 191 -2.28 -21.22 4.62
CA GLU A 191 -3.51 -21.19 3.81
C GLU A 191 -3.25 -21.44 2.32
N ASN A 192 -2.09 -20.99 1.82
CA ASN A 192 -1.70 -21.17 0.43
C ASN A 192 -0.94 -22.49 0.15
N ASN A 193 -0.80 -23.38 1.15
CA ASN A 193 -0.03 -24.62 1.04
C ASN A 193 1.45 -24.41 0.63
N LEU A 194 2.05 -23.32 1.11
CA LEU A 194 3.45 -22.93 0.82
C LEU A 194 4.35 -23.04 2.05
N LEU A 195 3.89 -23.68 3.12
CA LEU A 195 4.63 -23.77 4.37
C LEU A 195 5.86 -24.68 4.22
N THR A 196 7.05 -24.10 4.30
CA THR A 196 8.33 -24.82 4.29
C THR A 196 8.97 -24.84 5.67
N ASN A 197 9.97 -25.71 5.89
CA ASN A 197 10.76 -25.72 7.13
C ASN A 197 11.41 -24.37 7.40
N TYR A 198 11.89 -23.70 6.36
CA TYR A 198 12.46 -22.36 6.47
C TYR A 198 11.42 -21.32 6.93
N VAL A 199 10.20 -21.36 6.37
CA VAL A 199 9.12 -20.47 6.81
C VAL A 199 8.72 -20.75 8.27
N LEU A 200 8.65 -22.02 8.66
CA LEU A 200 8.38 -22.43 10.05
C LEU A 200 9.42 -21.85 11.02
N GLU A 201 10.70 -21.91 10.65
CA GLU A 201 11.80 -21.37 11.46
C GLU A 201 11.69 -19.85 11.64
N ILE A 202 11.57 -19.09 10.54
CA ILE A 202 11.55 -17.62 10.64
C ILE A 202 10.26 -17.10 11.30
N THR A 203 9.16 -17.87 11.22
CA THR A 203 7.87 -17.56 11.84
C THR A 203 7.70 -18.19 13.23
N GLU A 204 8.74 -18.81 13.80
CA GLU A 204 8.68 -19.35 15.16
C GLU A 204 8.43 -18.22 16.18
N ILE A 205 7.45 -18.43 17.05
CA ILE A 205 7.05 -17.48 18.10
C ILE A 205 7.10 -18.21 19.44
N LYS A 206 8.10 -17.87 20.26
CA LYS A 206 8.26 -18.41 21.62
C LYS A 206 7.29 -17.76 22.62
N ARG A 207 7.00 -16.47 22.42
CA ARG A 207 6.05 -15.68 23.19
C ARG A 207 5.50 -14.56 22.32
N VAL A 208 4.18 -14.35 22.37
CA VAL A 208 3.52 -13.22 21.70
C VAL A 208 3.61 -11.99 22.60
N THR A 209 4.13 -10.88 22.06
CA THR A 209 4.10 -9.58 22.73
C THR A 209 2.80 -8.83 22.41
N PRO A 210 2.31 -7.93 23.28
CA PRO A 210 1.12 -7.12 22.99
C PRO A 210 1.21 -6.31 21.69
N ALA A 211 2.42 -5.87 21.31
CA ALA A 211 2.65 -5.14 20.06
C ALA A 211 2.47 -6.05 18.83
N GLN A 212 2.98 -7.29 18.89
CA GLN A 212 2.80 -8.28 17.82
C GLN A 212 1.33 -8.67 17.70
N GLU A 213 0.64 -8.87 18.81
CA GLU A 213 -0.80 -9.16 18.82
C GLU A 213 -1.59 -8.03 18.16
N LYS A 214 -1.32 -6.77 18.53
CA LYS A 214 -1.97 -5.61 17.90
C LYS A 214 -1.73 -5.54 16.39
N LEU A 215 -0.49 -5.79 15.94
CA LEU A 215 -0.14 -5.82 14.53
C LEU A 215 -0.92 -6.92 13.79
N TYR A 216 -0.99 -8.11 14.37
CA TYR A 216 -1.72 -9.25 13.81
C TYR A 216 -3.23 -8.98 13.73
N GLN A 217 -3.84 -8.41 14.76
CA GLN A 217 -5.25 -8.01 14.73
C GLN A 217 -5.54 -6.95 13.66
N THR A 218 -4.63 -6.00 13.46
CA THR A 218 -4.75 -4.99 12.38
C THR A 218 -4.68 -5.64 11.00
N PHE A 219 -3.79 -6.61 10.82
CA PHE A 219 -3.69 -7.41 9.61
C PHE A 219 -4.99 -8.19 9.34
N LEU A 220 -5.52 -8.89 10.35
CA LEU A 220 -6.77 -9.67 10.22
C LEU A 220 -7.95 -8.79 9.82
N ALA A 221 -8.13 -7.64 10.48
CA ALA A 221 -9.21 -6.70 10.15
C ALA A 221 -9.11 -6.20 8.70
N SER A 222 -7.90 -5.89 8.24
CA SER A 222 -7.66 -5.46 6.86
C SER A 222 -7.94 -6.58 5.86
N ARG A 223 -7.54 -7.82 6.19
CA ARG A 223 -7.71 -9.01 5.35
C ARG A 223 -9.15 -9.49 5.27
N GLN A 224 -9.94 -9.33 6.33
CA GLN A 224 -11.36 -9.67 6.31
C GLN A 224 -12.15 -8.82 5.31
N ASN A 225 -11.82 -7.53 5.20
CA ASN A 225 -12.40 -6.66 4.19
C ASN A 225 -12.09 -7.12 2.76
N LEU A 226 -10.88 -7.66 2.56
CA LEU A 226 -10.46 -8.23 1.28
C LEU A 226 -11.27 -9.48 0.95
N LEU A 227 -11.32 -10.44 1.87
CA LEU A 227 -12.06 -11.69 1.66
C LEU A 227 -13.57 -11.48 1.48
N GLY A 228 -14.17 -10.47 2.12
CA GLY A 228 -15.59 -10.13 1.96
C GLY A 228 -15.94 -9.41 0.65
N SER A 229 -14.93 -9.06 -0.16
CA SER A 229 -15.10 -8.39 -1.46
C SER A 229 -14.86 -9.31 -2.67
N LEU A 230 -14.48 -10.57 -2.42
CA LEU A 230 -14.33 -11.65 -3.41
C LEU A 230 -15.60 -12.50 -3.45
#